data_AF-A0A931YIX1-F1
#
_entry.id   AF-A0A931YIX1-F1
#
_cell.length_a   1.000
_cell.length_b   1.000
_cell.length_c   1.000
_cell.angle_alpha   90.00
_cell.angle_beta   90.00
_cell.angle_gamma   90.00
#
_symmetry.space_group_name_H-M   'P 1'
#
loop_
_entity.id
_entity.type
_entity.pdbx_description
1 polymer ?
#
loop_
_entity_poly.entity_id
_entity_poly.type
_entity_poly.pdbx_seq_one_letter_code
_entity_poly.pdbx_strand_id
1 'polypeptide(L)' 'MQQGPGEVVVAMKAEFDPGLPAREIADIINRFEVRLRARRPDARWIFVEPDWPHARPGAVPAATA' A
#
# COMPACT_ATOMS: atom_id res chain seq x y z
N MET A 1 -7.77 -11.03 -1.08
CA MET A 1 -8.91 -11.88 -0.66
C MET A 1 -9.82 -12.06 -1.88
N GLN A 2 -10.31 -13.27 -2.17
CA GLN A 2 -11.30 -13.48 -3.23
C GLN A 2 -12.71 -13.46 -2.61
N GLN A 3 -13.62 -12.64 -3.13
CA GLN A 3 -15.01 -12.54 -2.64
C GLN A 3 -16.05 -13.18 -3.55
N GLY A 4 -15.66 -13.55 -4.79
CA GLY A 4 -16.51 -14.23 -5.77
C GLY A 4 -15.71 -14.71 -6.98
N PRO A 5 -16.33 -15.37 -7.97
CA PRO A 5 -15.65 -15.76 -9.20
C PRO A 5 -15.07 -14.54 -9.92
N GLY A 6 -13.73 -14.45 -10.00
CA GLY A 6 -13.06 -13.31 -10.63
C GLY A 6 -13.14 -11.98 -9.87
N GLU A 7 -13.56 -12.00 -8.60
CA GLU A 7 -13.63 -10.79 -7.76
C GLU A 7 -12.60 -10.83 -6.65
N VAL A 8 -11.57 -10.00 -6.80
CA VAL A 8 -10.51 -9.83 -5.83
C VAL A 8 -10.70 -8.52 -5.08
N VAL A 9 -10.57 -8.61 -3.75
CA VAL A 9 -10.37 -7.48 -2.85
C VAL A 9 -8.90 -7.39 -2.50
N VAL A 10 -8.32 -6.22 -2.76
CA VAL A 10 -6.99 -5.83 -2.30
C VAL A 10 -7.18 -4.92 -1.10
N ALA A 11 -6.62 -5.31 0.04
CA ALA A 11 -6.51 -4.47 1.22
C ALA A 11 -5.04 -4.49 1.63
N MET A 12 -4.41 -3.33 1.69
CA MET A 12 -2.99 -3.20 2.01
C MET A 12 -2.71 -1.95 2.81
N LYS A 13 -1.69 -2.03 3.65
CA LYS A 13 -1.05 -0.87 4.27
C LYS A 13 0.26 -0.59 3.53
N ALA A 14 0.61 0.67 3.37
CA ALA A 14 1.89 1.08 2.79
C ALA A 14 2.55 2.12 3.68
N GLU A 15 3.82 1.90 4.03
CA GLU A 15 4.61 2.88 4.78
C GLU A 15 4.96 4.06 3.88
N PHE A 16 4.79 5.28 4.41
CA PHE A 16 5.15 6.52 3.73
C PHE A 16 6.22 7.27 4.50
N ASP A 17 6.91 8.17 3.80
CA ASP A 17 7.81 9.11 4.47
C ASP A 17 7.00 9.99 5.44
N PRO A 18 7.46 10.13 6.70
CA PRO A 18 6.74 10.88 7.72
C PRO A 18 6.62 12.39 7.45
N GLY A 19 7.51 12.95 6.65
CA GLY A 19 7.45 14.34 6.20
C GLY A 19 6.52 14.57 5.02
N LEU A 20 5.94 13.52 4.44
CA LEU A 20 5.13 13.64 3.24
C LEU A 20 3.76 14.25 3.55
N PRO A 21 3.32 15.30 2.83
CA PRO A 21 2.00 15.88 3.05
C PRO A 21 0.89 14.86 2.77
N ALA A 22 -0.18 14.87 3.58
CA ALA A 22 -1.31 13.97 3.41
C ALA A 22 -1.94 14.01 2.00
N ARG A 23 -1.94 15.19 1.36
CA ARG A 23 -2.38 15.35 -0.03
C ARG A 23 -1.52 14.55 -1.01
N GLU A 24 -0.21 14.57 -0.83
CA GLU A 24 0.71 13.85 -1.70
C GLU A 24 0.63 12.34 -1.49
N ILE A 25 0.43 11.89 -0.24
CA ILE A 25 0.10 10.49 0.08
C ILE A 25 -1.16 10.06 -0.69
N ALA A 26 -2.24 10.84 -0.61
CA ALA A 26 -3.48 10.53 -1.33
C ALA A 26 -3.26 10.47 -2.85
N ASP A 27 -2.49 11.40 -3.42
CA ASP A 27 -2.18 11.41 -4.85
C ASP A 27 -1.34 10.19 -5.26
N ILE A 28 -0.41 9.73 -4.43
CA ILE A 28 0.37 8.51 -4.67
C ILE A 28 -0.54 7.28 -4.65
N ILE A 29 -1.41 7.17 -3.65
CA ILE A 29 -2.39 6.08 -3.52
C ILE A 29 -3.30 6.04 -4.76
N ASN A 30 -3.89 7.17 -5.14
CA ASN A 30 -4.76 7.27 -6.31
C ASN A 30 -4.04 6.80 -7.59
N ARG A 31 -2.80 7.25 -7.82
CA ARG A 31 -2.00 6.81 -8.97
C ARG A 31 -1.67 5.32 -8.91
N PHE A 32 -1.41 4.79 -7.72
CA PHE A 32 -1.17 3.35 -7.53
C PHE A 32 -2.41 2.54 -7.86
N GLU A 33 -3.60 2.93 -7.37
CA GLU A 33 -4.85 2.25 -7.66
C GLU A 33 -5.17 2.22 -9.15
N VAL A 34 -4.98 3.33 -9.87
CA VAL A 34 -5.15 3.39 -11.33
C VAL A 34 -4.26 2.36 -12.03
N ARG A 35 -2.96 2.31 -11.66
CA ARG A 35 -2.02 1.34 -12.24
C ARG A 35 -2.38 -0.10 -11.88
N LEU A 36 -2.86 -0.34 -10.67
CA LEU A 36 -3.26 -1.66 -10.21
C LEU A 36 -4.50 -2.14 -10.97
N ARG A 37 -5.53 -1.31 -11.12
CA ARG A 37 -6.74 -1.63 -11.89
C ARG A 37 -6.44 -1.92 -13.35
N ALA A 38 -5.52 -1.16 -13.96
CA ALA A 38 -5.10 -1.41 -15.34
C ALA A 38 -4.42 -2.78 -15.52
N ARG A 39 -3.69 -3.26 -14.51
CA ARG A 39 -2.98 -4.56 -14.55
C ARG A 39 -3.83 -5.73 -14.06
N ARG A 40 -4.76 -5.48 -13.14
CA ARG A 40 -5.63 -6.46 -12.48
C ARG A 40 -7.08 -5.97 -12.48
N PRO A 41 -7.79 -6.08 -13.62
CA PRO A 41 -9.19 -5.67 -13.71
C PRO A 41 -10.13 -6.47 -12.78
N ASP A 42 -9.70 -7.66 -12.34
CA ASP A 42 -10.36 -8.51 -11.35
C ASP A 42 -10.31 -7.95 -9.92
N ALA A 43 -9.40 -7.00 -9.64
CA ALA A 43 -9.35 -6.26 -8.37
C ALA A 43 -10.44 -5.17 -8.32
N ARG A 44 -11.69 -5.59 -8.04
CA ARG A 44 -12.84 -4.67 -7.99
C ARG A 44 -12.72 -3.68 -6.83
N TRP A 45 -12.31 -4.16 -5.66
CA TRP A 45 -12.17 -3.36 -4.46
C TRP A 45 -10.70 -3.25 -4.06
N ILE A 46 -10.22 -2.02 -3.90
CA ILE A 46 -8.84 -1.72 -3.52
C ILE A 46 -8.90 -0.75 -2.36
N PHE A 47 -8.28 -1.12 -1.25
CA PHE A 47 -8.12 -0.31 -0.06
C PHE A 47 -6.63 -0.19 0.22
N VAL A 48 -6.10 1.02 0.12
CA VAL A 48 -4.73 1.34 0.49
C VAL A 48 -4.77 2.30 1.65
N GLU A 49 -4.23 1.87 2.78
CA GLU A 49 -4.11 2.69 3.97
C GLU A 49 -2.65 3.17 4.11
N PRO A 50 -2.42 4.48 4.33
CA PRO A 50 -1.10 4.94 4.70
C PRO A 50 -0.73 4.49 6.11
N ASP A 51 0.50 4.03 6.26
CA ASP A 51 1.09 3.66 7.53
C ASP A 51 2.34 4.50 7.81
N TRP A 52 2.71 4.56 9.08
CA TRP A 52 3.91 5.27 9.52
C TRP A 52 5.04 4.28 9.80
N PRO A 53 6.30 4.61 9.48
CA PRO A 53 7.43 3.78 9.86
C PRO A 53 7.46 3.64 11.38
N HIS A 54 7.14 2.44 11.87
CA HIS A 54 7.33 2.10 13.27
C HIS A 54 8.62 1.28 13.40
N ALA A 55 9.26 1.35 14.57
CA ALA A 55 10.35 0.42 14.86
C ALA A 55 9.81 -1.00 14.70
N ARG A 56 10.32 -1.75 13.72
CA ARG A 56 9.96 -3.16 13.56
C ARG A 56 10.54 -3.91 14.78
N PRO A 57 9.71 -4.57 15.60
CA PRO A 57 10.25 -5.40 16.68
C PRO A 57 11.19 -6.45 16.07
N GLY A 58 12.48 -6.41 16.46
CA GLY A 58 13.49 -7.36 15.99
C GLY A 58 14.24 -7.00 14.70
N ALA A 59 14.15 -5.77 14.20
CA ALA A 59 15.09 -5.32 13.16
C ALA A 59 16.51 -5.25 13.75
N VAL A 60 17.33 -6.26 13.46
CA VAL A 60 18.76 -6.25 13.78
C VAL A 60 19.38 -5.07 13.02
N PRO A 61 20.14 -4.18 13.67
CA PRO A 61 20.88 -3.14 12.97
C PRO A 61 21.74 -3.79 11.88
N ALA A 62 21.65 -3.31 10.65
CA ALA A 62 22.57 -3.73 9.60
C ALA A 62 23.99 -3.48 10.11
N ALA A 63 24.78 -4.54 10.28
CA ALA A 63 26.14 -4.45 10.75
C ALA A 63 26.91 -3.48 9.84
N THR A 64 27.44 -2.42 10.44
CA THR A 64 28.38 -1.52 9.79
C THR A 64 29.62 -2.32 9.39
N ALA A 65 29.88 -2.38 8.08
CA ALA A 65 31.13 -2.88 7.51
C ALA A 65 32.30 -1.93 7.77
#